data_AF-A0A2V2BIJ6-F1
#
_entry.id   AF-A0A2V2BIJ6-F1
#
_cell.length_a   1.000
_cell.length_b   1.000
_cell.length_c   1.000
_cell.angle_alpha   90.00
_cell.angle_beta   90.00
_cell.angle_gamma   90.00
#
_symmetry.space_group_name_H-M   'P 1'
#
loop_
_entity.id
_entity.type
_entity.pdbx_description
1 polymer ?
#
loop_
_entity_poly.entity_id
_entity_poly.type
_entity_poly.pdbx_seq_one_letter_code
_entity_poly.pdbx_strand_id
1 'polypeptide(L)'
;MFSWCKNRLEITGKSVCIDVMQAWITGTEAPLYRHAIRQAIKLFLAGCDGMLKPVKATEYPVYPELVSSGTGVSTSPNQAFQHFLELLEKDAWLNGTTLSRMDKIWVQSGIGDIKWEAIPFAACQTITRLMAVHYADWFGIASAGGQFDPQERWEWLSIKPDTTCPFDMLMVMPSRLATELNGESGLFSGLNTTSELYIQL
;
A
#
# COMPACT_ATOMS: atom_id res chain seq x y z
N MET A 1 -5.43 -23.62 -21.44
CA MET A 1 -5.73 -24.24 -20.14
C MET A 1 -4.45 -24.21 -19.33
N PHE A 2 -4.42 -23.52 -18.19
CA PHE A 2 -3.23 -23.48 -17.34
C PHE A 2 -3.15 -24.75 -16.49
N SER A 3 -1.96 -25.38 -16.43
CA SER A 3 -1.72 -26.55 -15.59
C SER A 3 -1.40 -26.11 -14.16
N TRP A 4 -2.16 -26.60 -13.19
CA TRP A 4 -1.94 -26.31 -11.78
C TRP A 4 -1.10 -27.41 -11.11
N CYS A 5 -0.15 -27.02 -10.26
CA CYS A 5 0.65 -27.96 -9.48
C CYS A 5 -0.14 -28.47 -8.27
N LYS A 6 0.01 -29.77 -7.93
CA LYS A 6 -0.56 -30.39 -6.72
C LYS A 6 0.53 -30.55 -5.68
N ASN A 7 0.56 -29.64 -4.71
CA ASN A 7 1.52 -29.69 -3.60
C ASN A 7 0.93 -30.47 -2.42
N ARG A 8 1.74 -31.29 -1.74
CA ARG A 8 1.39 -31.97 -0.48
C ARG A 8 2.50 -31.74 0.53
N LEU A 9 2.14 -31.21 1.69
CA LEU A 9 3.07 -30.92 2.77
C LEU A 9 2.72 -31.79 3.98
N GLU A 10 3.72 -32.43 4.58
CA GLU A 10 3.64 -33.10 5.88
C GLU A 10 4.59 -32.39 6.83
N ILE A 11 4.04 -31.75 7.85
CA ILE A 11 4.77 -30.84 8.73
C ILE A 11 4.57 -31.31 10.16
N THR A 12 5.67 -31.52 10.88
CA THR A 12 5.69 -31.93 12.28
C THR A 12 6.50 -30.91 13.09
N GLY A 13 6.08 -30.64 14.32
CA GLY A 13 6.70 -29.61 15.14
C GLY A 13 6.05 -29.49 16.51
N LYS A 14 6.52 -28.51 17.29
CA LYS A 14 5.91 -28.18 18.59
C LYS A 14 4.48 -27.67 18.37
N SER A 15 3.53 -28.08 19.23
CA SER A 15 2.11 -27.68 19.13
C SER A 15 1.94 -26.19 18.89
N VAL A 16 2.59 -25.35 19.70
CA VAL A 16 2.50 -23.89 19.58
C VAL A 16 2.97 -23.34 18.22
N CYS A 17 3.94 -23.98 17.57
CA CYS A 17 4.40 -23.57 16.25
C CYS A 17 3.43 -24.04 15.15
N ILE A 18 2.82 -25.21 15.33
CA ILE A 18 1.76 -25.71 14.45
C ILE A 18 0.53 -24.81 14.56
N ASP A 19 0.17 -24.34 15.75
CA ASP A 19 -0.98 -23.45 15.94
C ASP A 19 -0.79 -22.11 15.20
N VAL A 20 0.40 -21.51 15.30
CA VAL A 20 0.77 -20.32 14.50
C VAL A 20 0.69 -20.62 13.00
N MET A 21 1.23 -21.76 12.58
CA MET A 21 1.15 -22.17 11.17
C MET A 21 -0.29 -22.39 10.71
N GLN A 22 -1.17 -22.94 11.55
CA GLN A 22 -2.59 -23.12 11.23
C GLN A 22 -3.31 -21.78 11.07
N ALA A 23 -2.95 -20.76 11.86
CA ALA A 23 -3.48 -19.42 11.66
C ALA A 23 -3.12 -18.86 10.28
N TRP A 24 -1.87 -19.05 9.84
CA TRP A 24 -1.42 -18.69 8.49
C TRP A 24 -2.10 -19.52 7.39
N ILE A 25 -2.22 -20.84 7.56
CA ILE A 25 -2.91 -21.74 6.62
C ILE A 25 -4.36 -21.32 6.42
N THR A 26 -5.05 -20.95 7.50
CA THR A 26 -6.46 -20.57 7.48
C THR A 26 -6.71 -19.10 7.13
N GLY A 27 -5.65 -18.27 7.12
CA GLY A 27 -5.76 -16.83 6.85
C GLY A 27 -6.38 -16.04 8.00
N THR A 28 -6.33 -16.55 9.23
CA THR A 28 -6.94 -15.89 10.42
C THR A 28 -6.01 -14.88 11.08
N GLU A 29 -4.76 -14.79 10.64
CA GLU A 29 -3.82 -13.76 11.07
C GLU A 29 -4.06 -12.44 10.32
N ALA A 30 -3.93 -11.33 11.04
CA ALA A 30 -4.06 -9.99 10.46
C ALA A 30 -2.87 -9.67 9.52
N PRO A 31 -3.12 -9.36 8.24
CA PRO A 31 -2.05 -9.10 7.28
C PRO A 31 -1.52 -7.66 7.41
N LEU A 32 -0.56 -7.46 8.31
CA LEU A 32 0.04 -6.13 8.57
C LEU A 32 0.65 -5.49 7.32
N TYR A 33 1.16 -6.27 6.38
CA TYR A 33 1.67 -5.74 5.10
C TYR A 33 0.56 -5.09 4.26
N ARG A 34 -0.66 -5.64 4.25
CA ARG A 34 -1.81 -5.03 3.57
C ARG A 34 -2.24 -3.72 4.23
N HIS A 35 -2.09 -3.62 5.55
CA HIS A 35 -2.34 -2.35 6.25
C HIS A 35 -1.37 -1.30 5.72
N ALA A 36 -0.08 -1.62 5.68
CA ALA A 36 0.96 -0.70 5.19
C ALA A 36 0.74 -0.30 3.71
N ILE A 37 0.33 -1.22 2.84
CA ILE A 37 0.03 -0.92 1.43
C ILE A 37 -1.16 0.05 1.32
N ARG A 38 -2.27 -0.21 2.01
CA ARG A 38 -3.44 0.70 2.00
C ARG A 38 -3.09 2.09 2.53
N GLN A 39 -2.33 2.13 3.63
CA GLN A 39 -1.82 3.38 4.20
C GLN A 39 -0.94 4.13 3.21
N ALA A 40 -0.04 3.42 2.53
CA ALA A 40 0.86 3.97 1.53
C ALA A 40 0.12 4.51 0.30
N ILE A 41 -0.92 3.82 -0.19
CA ILE A 41 -1.76 4.32 -1.29
C ILE A 41 -2.41 5.65 -0.89
N LYS A 42 -2.99 5.75 0.31
CA LYS A 42 -3.64 6.98 0.76
C LYS A 42 -2.64 8.12 1.00
N LEU A 43 -1.45 7.82 1.55
CA LEU A 43 -0.34 8.78 1.69
C LEU A 43 0.15 9.28 0.32
N PHE A 44 0.28 8.38 -0.65
CA PHE A 44 0.66 8.69 -2.03
C PHE A 44 -0.36 9.63 -2.68
N LEU A 45 -1.64 9.31 -2.58
CA LEU A 45 -2.73 10.14 -3.09
C LEU A 45 -2.69 11.56 -2.50
N ALA A 46 -2.58 11.67 -1.16
CA ALA A 46 -2.47 12.93 -0.46
C ALA A 46 -1.20 13.73 -0.81
N GLY A 47 -0.14 13.06 -1.25
CA GLY A 47 1.05 13.69 -1.79
C GLY A 47 0.81 14.31 -3.17
N CYS A 48 0.20 13.53 -4.07
CA CYS A 48 -0.09 13.94 -5.45
C CYS A 48 -1.04 15.13 -5.55
N ASP A 49 -1.98 15.29 -4.61
CA ASP A 49 -2.88 16.46 -4.58
C ASP A 49 -2.33 17.66 -3.76
N GLY A 50 -1.20 17.47 -3.07
CA GLY A 50 -0.53 18.50 -2.29
C GLY A 50 -1.06 18.73 -0.87
N MET A 51 -1.98 17.89 -0.36
CA MET A 51 -2.39 17.86 1.05
C MET A 51 -1.22 17.55 1.97
N LEU A 52 -0.34 16.64 1.54
CA LEU A 52 0.94 16.35 2.17
C LEU A 52 2.07 16.81 1.27
N LYS A 53 3.07 17.47 1.86
CA LYS A 53 4.21 18.02 1.12
C LYS A 53 5.53 17.65 1.79
N PRO A 54 6.60 17.41 1.03
CA PRO A 54 7.92 17.19 1.61
C PRO A 54 8.37 18.43 2.37
N VAL A 55 9.12 18.25 3.46
CA VAL A 55 9.67 19.37 4.27
C VAL A 55 11.06 19.81 3.78
N LYS A 56 11.66 19.04 2.87
CA LYS A 56 12.91 19.35 2.18
C LYS A 56 12.67 19.39 0.68
N ALA A 57 13.52 20.09 -0.06
CA ALA A 57 13.56 19.96 -1.51
C ALA A 57 13.86 18.51 -1.86
N THR A 58 12.85 17.80 -2.39
CA THR A 58 12.89 16.37 -2.68
C THR A 58 12.43 16.19 -4.12
N GLU A 59 13.20 15.44 -4.90
CA GLU A 59 12.80 15.02 -6.23
C GLU A 59 12.35 13.57 -6.18
N TYR A 60 11.33 13.22 -6.97
CA TYR A 60 10.90 11.83 -7.13
C TYR A 60 10.78 11.52 -8.63
N PRO A 61 11.91 11.23 -9.31
CA PRO A 61 11.97 11.17 -10.78
C PRO A 61 11.05 10.13 -11.40
N VAL A 62 10.79 9.02 -10.70
CA VAL A 62 9.94 7.94 -11.20
C VAL A 62 8.46 8.32 -11.26
N TYR A 63 8.04 9.35 -10.49
CA TYR A 63 6.71 9.97 -10.54
C TYR A 63 6.73 11.42 -10.01
N PRO A 64 7.13 12.41 -10.84
CA PRO A 64 7.34 13.78 -10.38
C PRO A 64 6.09 14.47 -9.82
N GLU A 65 4.89 14.05 -10.24
CA GLU A 65 3.62 14.60 -9.75
C GLU A 65 3.48 14.49 -8.22
N LEU A 66 4.09 13.48 -7.59
CA LEU A 66 4.03 13.23 -6.13
C LEU A 66 4.59 14.39 -5.29
N VAL A 67 5.54 15.15 -5.83
CA VAL A 67 6.21 16.26 -5.15
C VAL A 67 6.03 17.60 -5.87
N SER A 68 5.17 17.64 -6.89
CA SER A 68 4.93 18.80 -7.76
C SER A 68 4.39 20.03 -7.02
N SER A 69 3.71 19.81 -5.89
CA SER A 69 3.17 20.86 -5.01
C SER A 69 4.23 21.61 -4.18
N GLY A 70 5.51 21.27 -4.36
CA GLY A 70 6.66 21.94 -3.75
C GLY A 70 6.89 21.57 -2.27
N THR A 71 7.81 22.30 -1.63
CA THR A 71 8.16 22.09 -0.22
C THR A 71 7.12 22.71 0.71
N GLY A 72 6.63 21.93 1.66
CA GLY A 72 5.70 22.35 2.71
C GLY A 72 6.40 22.87 3.96
N VAL A 73 5.60 23.46 4.86
CA VAL A 73 6.05 23.86 6.20
C VAL A 73 6.37 22.61 7.03
N SER A 74 7.31 22.72 7.96
CA SER A 74 7.73 21.63 8.87
C SER A 74 6.68 21.34 9.96
N THR A 75 5.51 20.86 9.53
CA THR A 75 4.44 20.36 10.39
C THR A 75 4.59 18.87 10.62
N SER A 76 3.95 18.34 11.67
CA SER A 76 4.01 16.91 11.97
C SER A 76 3.55 16.02 10.78
N PRO A 77 2.47 16.35 10.05
CA PRO A 77 2.06 15.57 8.89
C PRO A 77 3.05 15.60 7.72
N ASN A 78 3.63 16.76 7.41
CA ASN A 78 4.60 16.89 6.33
C ASN A 78 5.92 16.18 6.68
N GLN A 79 6.32 16.16 7.95
CA GLN A 79 7.46 15.36 8.42
C GLN A 79 7.20 13.86 8.26
N ALA A 80 5.99 13.40 8.59
CA ALA A 80 5.59 12.01 8.36
C ALA A 80 5.66 11.66 6.87
N PHE A 81 5.16 12.54 6.01
CA PHE A 81 5.24 12.37 4.56
C PHE A 81 6.68 12.34 4.05
N GLN A 82 7.59 13.16 4.59
CA GLN A 82 9.01 13.06 4.25
C GLN A 82 9.58 11.68 4.57
N HIS A 83 9.24 11.10 5.73
CA HIS A 83 9.67 9.75 6.07
C HIS A 83 9.04 8.67 5.20
N PHE A 84 7.81 8.88 4.73
CA PHE A 84 7.18 8.02 3.73
C PHE A 84 7.96 8.05 2.41
N LEU A 85 8.32 9.23 1.91
CA LEU A 85 9.13 9.37 0.69
C LEU A 85 10.48 8.67 0.80
N GLU A 86 11.16 8.74 1.96
CA GLU A 86 12.42 8.03 2.22
C GLU A 86 12.28 6.50 2.15
N LEU A 87 11.10 5.95 2.51
CA LEU A 87 10.82 4.51 2.39
C LEU A 87 10.48 4.13 0.96
N LEU A 88 9.74 4.99 0.27
CA LEU A 88 9.31 4.77 -1.11
C LEU A 88 10.49 4.83 -2.08
N GLU A 89 11.39 5.80 -1.92
CA GLU A 89 12.62 5.95 -2.72
C GLU A 89 13.54 4.71 -2.63
N LYS A 90 13.57 4.06 -1.46
CA LYS A 90 14.37 2.86 -1.23
C LYS A 90 13.67 1.57 -1.64
N ASP A 91 12.43 1.66 -2.11
CA ASP A 91 11.56 0.52 -2.35
C ASP A 91 11.63 -0.50 -1.19
N ALA A 92 11.41 0.02 0.03
CA ALA A 92 11.72 -0.71 1.25
C ALA A 92 10.91 -2.02 1.37
N TRP A 93 11.57 -3.09 1.79
CA TRP A 93 10.92 -4.36 2.14
C TRP A 93 9.88 -4.16 3.25
N LEU A 94 8.70 -4.73 3.08
CA LEU A 94 7.58 -4.73 4.02
C LEU A 94 7.77 -5.72 5.17
N ASN A 95 8.93 -5.66 5.83
CA ASN A 95 9.25 -6.44 7.02
C ASN A 95 8.75 -5.77 8.31
N GLY A 96 8.78 -6.47 9.44
CA GLY A 96 8.26 -5.97 10.73
C GLY A 96 8.75 -4.58 11.16
N THR A 97 10.00 -4.23 10.85
CA THR A 97 10.57 -2.90 11.14
C THR A 97 9.92 -1.82 10.26
N THR A 98 9.83 -2.06 8.95
CA THR A 98 9.19 -1.15 8.00
C THR A 98 7.70 -1.00 8.30
N LEU A 99 7.00 -2.11 8.62
CA LEU A 99 5.58 -2.10 8.98
C LEU A 99 5.32 -1.24 10.22
N SER A 100 6.13 -1.42 11.26
CA SER A 100 6.05 -0.59 12.48
C SER A 100 6.33 0.89 12.21
N ARG A 101 7.23 1.18 11.26
CA ARG A 101 7.54 2.55 10.85
C ARG A 101 6.40 3.16 10.02
N MET A 102 5.80 2.40 9.11
CA MET A 102 4.64 2.82 8.32
C MET A 102 3.44 3.16 9.20
N ASP A 103 3.16 2.37 10.25
CA ASP A 103 2.06 2.70 11.16
C ASP A 103 2.31 3.99 11.96
N LYS A 104 3.56 4.25 12.37
CA LYS A 104 3.95 5.53 12.98
C LYS A 104 3.76 6.71 12.02
N ILE A 105 4.19 6.56 10.77
CA ILE A 105 4.01 7.57 9.71
C ILE A 105 2.51 7.83 9.49
N TRP A 106 1.70 6.78 9.46
CA TRP A 106 0.26 6.87 9.29
C TRP A 106 -0.42 7.66 10.42
N VAL A 107 -0.10 7.33 11.67
CA VAL A 107 -0.65 8.06 12.84
C VAL A 107 -0.18 9.51 12.84
N GLN A 108 1.10 9.75 12.54
CA GLN A 108 1.66 11.10 12.54
C GLN A 108 1.13 11.97 11.40
N SER A 109 0.79 11.38 10.25
CA SER A 109 0.23 12.12 9.11
C SER A 109 -1.20 12.59 9.34
N GLY A 110 -1.98 11.89 10.17
CA GLY A 110 -3.40 12.17 10.40
C GLY A 110 -4.30 11.95 9.18
N ILE A 111 -3.76 11.45 8.06
CA ILE A 111 -4.52 11.25 6.82
C ILE A 111 -5.62 10.18 6.96
N GLY A 112 -5.46 9.28 7.94
CA GLY A 112 -6.48 8.27 8.27
C GLY A 112 -7.81 8.89 8.71
N ASP A 113 -7.76 10.03 9.40
CA ASP A 113 -8.94 10.68 9.98
C ASP A 113 -9.64 11.64 9.01
N ILE A 114 -8.97 12.00 7.90
CA ILE A 114 -9.55 12.90 6.89
C ILE A 114 -10.64 12.16 6.11
N LYS A 115 -11.87 12.65 6.26
CA LYS A 115 -13.06 12.23 5.51
C LYS A 115 -13.08 12.84 4.12
N TRP A 116 -13.73 12.15 3.17
CA TRP A 116 -13.77 12.56 1.77
C TRP A 116 -14.36 13.96 1.60
N GLU A 117 -15.39 14.29 2.37
CA GLU A 117 -16.11 15.57 2.32
C GLU A 117 -15.26 16.75 2.81
N ALA A 118 -14.20 16.48 3.58
CA ALA A 118 -13.28 17.51 4.06
C ALA A 118 -12.18 17.84 3.04
N ILE A 119 -12.05 17.06 1.97
CA ILE A 119 -11.01 17.22 0.96
C ILE A 119 -11.42 18.34 -0.02
N PRO A 120 -10.51 19.26 -0.36
CA PRO A 120 -10.78 20.29 -1.37
C PRO A 120 -11.19 19.66 -2.72
N PHE A 121 -12.16 20.26 -3.41
CA PHE A 121 -12.70 19.73 -4.67
C PHE A 121 -11.62 19.40 -5.72
N ALA A 122 -10.61 20.27 -5.89
CA ALA A 122 -9.51 20.04 -6.81
C ALA A 122 -8.68 18.79 -6.43
N ALA A 123 -8.45 18.56 -5.14
CA ALA A 123 -7.78 17.35 -4.65
C ALA A 123 -8.65 16.11 -4.88
N CYS A 124 -9.97 16.18 -4.63
CA CYS A 124 -10.90 15.10 -4.94
C CYS A 124 -10.83 14.68 -6.42
N GLN A 125 -10.72 15.64 -7.35
CA GLN A 125 -10.59 15.34 -8.78
C GLN A 125 -9.29 14.58 -9.10
N THR A 126 -8.16 15.00 -8.54
CA THR A 126 -6.87 14.32 -8.70
C THR A 126 -6.90 12.91 -8.12
N ILE A 127 -7.38 12.78 -6.88
CA ILE A 127 -7.49 11.48 -6.20
C ILE A 127 -8.41 10.53 -6.98
N THR A 128 -9.58 11.01 -7.39
CA THR A 128 -10.57 10.24 -8.18
C THR A 128 -9.94 9.70 -9.46
N ARG A 129 -9.22 10.56 -10.20
CA ARG A 129 -8.52 10.17 -11.43
C ARG A 129 -7.50 9.07 -11.17
N LEU A 130 -6.65 9.22 -10.15
CA LEU A 130 -5.61 8.26 -9.83
C LEU A 130 -6.20 6.91 -9.40
N MET A 131 -7.19 6.92 -8.50
CA MET A 131 -7.88 5.70 -8.08
C MET A 131 -8.56 4.98 -9.24
N ALA A 132 -9.13 5.72 -10.21
CA ALA A 132 -9.77 5.12 -11.37
C ALA A 132 -8.76 4.46 -12.32
N VAL A 133 -7.59 5.07 -12.52
CA VAL A 133 -6.51 4.52 -13.36
C VAL A 133 -5.90 3.26 -12.74
N HIS A 134 -5.65 3.29 -11.44
CA HIS A 134 -5.01 2.18 -10.70
C HIS A 134 -6.02 1.28 -9.99
N TYR A 135 -7.28 1.28 -10.44
CA TYR A 135 -8.38 0.66 -9.72
C TYR A 135 -8.20 -0.85 -9.53
N ALA A 136 -7.77 -1.53 -10.59
CA ALA A 136 -7.60 -2.97 -10.55
C ALA A 136 -6.50 -3.40 -9.57
N ASP A 137 -5.37 -2.70 -9.61
CA ASP A 137 -4.20 -2.99 -8.78
C ASP A 137 -4.43 -2.66 -7.30
N TRP A 138 -4.97 -1.48 -7.00
CA TRP A 138 -5.11 -1.03 -5.61
C TRP A 138 -6.30 -1.64 -4.87
N PHE A 139 -7.35 -2.02 -5.59
CA PHE A 139 -8.57 -2.56 -4.99
C PHE A 139 -8.81 -4.04 -5.30
N GLY A 140 -7.96 -4.68 -6.11
CA GLY A 140 -8.01 -6.11 -6.40
C GLY A 140 -9.25 -6.54 -7.19
N ILE A 141 -9.77 -5.64 -8.04
CA ILE A 141 -11.00 -5.86 -8.82
C ILE A 141 -10.64 -5.94 -10.29
N ALA A 142 -10.87 -7.09 -10.93
CA ALA A 142 -10.83 -7.19 -12.39
C ALA A 142 -11.94 -6.28 -12.96
N SER A 143 -11.56 -5.27 -13.75
CA SER A 143 -12.47 -4.34 -14.43
C SER A 143 -13.59 -5.08 -15.18
N ALA A 144 -14.82 -4.61 -15.38
CA ALA A 144 -15.52 -3.36 -15.12
C ALA A 144 -17.02 -3.71 -14.97
N GLY A 145 -17.72 -3.13 -13.99
CA GLY A 145 -19.17 -3.35 -13.86
C GLY A 145 -19.77 -2.81 -12.56
N GLY A 146 -18.95 -2.61 -11.53
CA GLY A 146 -19.36 -1.88 -10.32
C GLY A 146 -19.32 -0.37 -10.53
N GLN A 147 -20.26 0.35 -9.94
CA GLN A 147 -20.20 1.79 -9.83
C GLN A 147 -18.96 2.17 -9.02
N PHE A 148 -18.04 2.92 -9.63
CA PHE A 148 -16.86 3.44 -8.94
C PHE A 148 -17.27 4.64 -8.10
N ASP A 149 -17.29 4.46 -6.78
CA ASP A 149 -17.49 5.55 -5.82
C ASP A 149 -16.13 5.93 -5.18
N PRO A 150 -15.58 7.11 -5.50
CA PRO A 150 -14.32 7.58 -4.93
C PRO A 150 -14.36 7.73 -3.41
N GLN A 151 -15.51 8.11 -2.85
CA GLN A 151 -15.68 8.27 -1.41
C GLN A 151 -15.58 6.93 -0.69
N GLU A 152 -16.32 5.93 -1.16
CA GLU A 152 -16.27 4.57 -0.61
C GLU A 152 -14.83 4.03 -0.65
N ARG A 153 -14.12 4.26 -1.76
CA ARG A 153 -12.75 3.78 -1.93
C ARG A 153 -11.74 4.51 -1.03
N TRP A 154 -11.92 5.81 -0.82
CA TRP A 154 -11.13 6.58 0.13
C TRP A 154 -11.30 6.10 1.56
N GLU A 155 -12.54 5.81 1.97
CA GLU A 155 -12.84 5.26 3.29
C GLU A 155 -12.29 3.83 3.44
N TRP A 156 -12.45 3.00 2.41
CA TRP A 156 -11.95 1.63 2.38
C TRP A 156 -10.43 1.53 2.60
N LEU A 157 -9.64 2.47 2.07
CA LEU A 157 -8.18 2.53 2.32
C LEU A 157 -7.82 2.73 3.79
N SER A 158 -8.77 3.18 4.61
CA SER A 158 -8.58 3.37 6.06
C SER A 158 -8.99 2.14 6.88
N ILE A 159 -9.69 1.18 6.26
CA ILE A 159 -10.11 -0.07 6.91
C ILE A 159 -8.90 -1.01 6.96
N LYS A 160 -8.55 -1.45 8.16
CA LYS A 160 -7.49 -2.46 8.40
C LYS A 160 -8.12 -3.86 8.37
N PRO A 161 -7.78 -4.73 7.40
CA PRO A 161 -8.31 -6.09 7.37
C PRO A 161 -7.75 -6.93 8.52
N ASP A 162 -8.61 -7.67 9.21
CA ASP A 162 -8.22 -8.54 10.33
C ASP A 162 -7.83 -9.96 9.88
N THR A 163 -8.12 -10.31 8.64
CA THR A 163 -7.86 -11.64 8.05
C THR A 163 -7.28 -11.51 6.65
N THR A 164 -6.67 -12.58 6.15
CA THR A 164 -6.13 -12.69 4.79
C THR A 164 -6.58 -13.98 4.10
N CYS A 165 -6.13 -14.20 2.85
CA CYS A 165 -6.38 -15.44 2.15
C CYS A 165 -5.57 -16.60 2.77
N PRO A 166 -6.09 -17.84 2.71
CA PRO A 166 -5.32 -19.03 3.07
C PRO A 166 -3.96 -19.06 2.38
N PHE A 167 -2.91 -19.47 3.11
CA PHE A 167 -1.54 -19.59 2.58
C PHE A 167 -0.99 -18.30 1.94
N ASP A 168 -1.30 -17.15 2.55
CA ASP A 168 -0.77 -15.87 2.07
C ASP A 168 0.77 -15.82 2.22
N MET A 169 1.47 -16.08 1.11
CA MET A 169 2.93 -16.15 1.10
C MET A 169 3.60 -14.81 1.42
N LEU A 170 2.91 -13.67 1.26
CA LEU A 170 3.45 -12.35 1.58
C LEU A 170 3.61 -12.11 3.09
N MET A 171 2.95 -12.93 3.91
CA MET A 171 3.17 -12.98 5.37
C MET A 171 4.49 -13.66 5.73
N VAL A 172 5.02 -14.51 4.84
CA VAL A 172 6.25 -15.28 5.06
C VAL A 172 7.43 -14.62 4.35
N MET A 173 7.24 -14.23 3.10
CA MET A 173 8.23 -13.56 2.25
C MET A 173 7.73 -12.14 1.97
N PRO A 174 8.31 -11.12 2.61
CA PRO A 174 7.79 -9.76 2.51
C PRO A 174 7.94 -9.23 1.09
N SER A 175 6.92 -8.50 0.63
CA SER A 175 7.00 -7.72 -0.61
C SER A 175 7.70 -6.37 -0.39
N ARG A 176 7.64 -5.48 -1.37
CA ARG A 176 8.28 -4.15 -1.36
C ARG A 176 7.31 -3.00 -1.57
N LEU A 177 7.54 -1.92 -0.86
CA LEU A 177 6.61 -0.81 -0.76
C LEU A 177 6.29 -0.13 -2.10
N ALA A 178 7.29 0.25 -2.90
CA ALA A 178 7.05 0.97 -4.14
C ALA A 178 6.54 0.02 -5.22
N THR A 179 7.02 -1.23 -5.26
CA THR A 179 6.49 -2.26 -6.16
C THR A 179 5.01 -2.54 -5.92
N GLU A 180 4.56 -2.67 -4.66
CA GLU A 180 3.13 -2.87 -4.35
C GLU A 180 2.25 -1.69 -4.75
N LEU A 181 2.77 -0.46 -4.65
CA LEU A 181 2.07 0.72 -5.16
C LEU A 181 2.03 0.76 -6.69
N ASN A 182 3.07 0.24 -7.34
CA ASN A 182 3.16 0.14 -8.80
C ASN A 182 2.13 -0.84 -9.38
N GLY A 183 1.89 -1.96 -8.69
CA GLY A 183 1.04 -3.04 -9.18
C GLY A 183 1.53 -3.57 -10.53
N GLU A 184 0.58 -3.87 -11.42
CA GLU A 184 0.81 -4.15 -12.85
C GLU A 184 0.63 -2.91 -13.74
N SER A 185 0.15 -1.81 -13.18
CA SER A 185 -0.20 -0.60 -13.94
C SER A 185 0.99 0.17 -14.52
N GLY A 186 2.20 -0.03 -13.97
CA GLY A 186 3.38 0.73 -14.36
C GLY A 186 3.34 2.21 -13.95
N LEU A 187 2.71 2.52 -12.81
CA LEU A 187 2.66 3.86 -12.20
C LEU A 187 4.05 4.50 -12.10
N PHE A 188 5.05 3.74 -11.65
CA PHE A 188 6.41 4.21 -11.46
C PHE A 188 7.29 3.78 -12.63
N SER A 189 7.86 4.75 -13.34
CA SER A 189 8.75 4.46 -14.46
C SER A 189 10.02 3.72 -14.00
N GLY A 190 10.29 2.57 -14.62
CA GLY A 190 11.50 1.77 -14.37
C GLY A 190 11.49 0.92 -13.09
N LEU A 191 10.38 0.87 -12.35
CA LEU A 191 10.20 -0.08 -11.25
C LEU A 191 9.55 -1.38 -11.75
N ASN A 192 9.94 -2.50 -11.13
CA ASN A 192 9.35 -3.82 -11.41
C ASN A 192 7.85 -3.82 -11.11
N THR A 193 7.10 -4.67 -11.81
CA THR A 193 5.69 -4.95 -11.45
C THR A 193 5.61 -5.93 -10.28
N THR A 194 4.43 -6.02 -9.67
CA THR A 194 4.18 -7.01 -8.60
C THR A 194 4.40 -8.44 -9.08
N SER A 195 4.00 -8.78 -10.30
CA SER A 195 4.18 -10.11 -10.89
C SER A 195 5.63 -10.45 -11.10
N GLU A 196 6.44 -9.50 -11.57
CA GLU A 196 7.89 -9.69 -11.73
C GLU A 196 8.57 -9.94 -10.39
N LEU A 197 8.20 -9.20 -9.34
CA LEU A 197 8.71 -9.42 -7.99
C LEU A 197 8.32 -10.80 -7.47
N TYR A 198 7.06 -11.19 -7.60
CA TYR A 198 6.57 -12.48 -7.07
C TYR A 198 7.17 -13.70 -7.79
N ILE A 199 7.61 -13.56 -9.04
CA ILE A 199 8.35 -14.61 -9.74
C ILE A 199 9.78 -14.78 -9.19
N GLN A 200 10.35 -13.72 -8.61
CA GLN A 200 11.73 -13.70 -8.09
C GLN A 200 11.83 -14.14 -6.63
N LEU A 201 10.73 -14.05 -5.86
CA LEU A 201 10.64 -14.50 -4.47
C LEU A 201 10.49 -16.02 -4.38
#